data_AF-A0A8S9H9X0-F1
#
_entry.id   AF-A0A8S9H9X0-F1
#
_cell.length_a   1.000
_cell.length_b   1.000
_cell.length_c   1.000
_cell.angle_alpha   90.00
_cell.angle_beta   90.00
_cell.angle_gamma   90.00
#
_symmetry.space_group_name_H-M   'P 1'
#
loop_
_entity.id
_entity.type
_entity.pdbx_description
1 polymer ?
#
loop_
_entity_poly.entity_id
_entity_poly.type
_entity_poly.pdbx_seq_one_letter_code
_entity_poly.pdbx_strand_id
1 'polypeptide(L)'
;MSLELLKRIFKEGEEPQVTQINNNCRIDYIMRKFTEWMPKELEVMKKDPVFSQIFKLHKNGLRFSARVVHSFLCRELVTYKLHELWFVFARRPLRFSLQEFHAVTGFECNTRISLKEFVESSN
;
A
#
# COMPACT_ATOMS: atom_id res chain seq x y z
N MET A 1 18.14 23.05 -10.96
CA MET A 1 18.61 21.73 -10.50
C MET A 1 17.77 20.70 -11.22
N SER A 2 18.33 20.00 -12.21
CA SER A 2 17.65 18.86 -12.82
C SER A 2 17.36 17.86 -11.71
N LEU A 3 16.08 17.56 -11.45
CA LEU A 3 15.76 16.41 -10.62
C LEU A 3 16.31 15.19 -11.37
N GLU A 4 17.47 14.70 -10.96
CA GLU A 4 17.88 13.36 -11.31
C GLU A 4 16.72 12.46 -10.88
N LEU A 5 16.03 11.88 -11.86
CA LEU A 5 14.93 10.97 -11.60
C LEU A 5 15.49 9.89 -10.68
N LEU A 6 14.85 9.71 -9.52
CA LEU A 6 15.20 8.67 -8.55
C LEU A 6 15.47 7.37 -9.31
N LYS A 7 16.60 6.71 -9.02
CA LYS A 7 17.02 5.54 -9.79
C LYS A 7 16.00 4.43 -9.64
N ARG A 8 15.57 3.81 -10.74
CA ARG A 8 14.69 2.63 -10.66
C ARG A 8 15.45 1.40 -10.12
N ILE A 9 14.75 0.53 -9.40
CA ILE A 9 15.29 -0.78 -8.99
C ILE A 9 15.56 -1.65 -10.23
N PHE A 10 14.61 -1.67 -11.17
CA PHE A 10 14.74 -2.33 -12.47
C PHE A 10 14.74 -1.30 -13.59
N LYS A 11 15.55 -1.49 -14.63
CA LYS A 11 15.52 -0.60 -15.80
C LYS A 11 14.16 -0.71 -16.49
N GLU A 12 13.76 0.36 -17.18
CA GLU A 12 12.51 0.35 -17.96
C GLU A 12 12.55 -0.76 -19.01
N GLY A 13 11.59 -1.67 -18.96
CA GLY A 13 11.51 -2.84 -19.83
C GLY A 13 12.22 -4.10 -19.29
N GLU A 14 13.01 -3.97 -18.22
CA GLU A 14 13.68 -5.08 -17.53
C GLU A 14 12.94 -5.49 -16.23
N GLU A 15 11.74 -4.95 -15.99
CA GLU A 15 10.93 -5.34 -14.84
C GLU A 15 10.56 -6.84 -14.91
N PRO A 16 10.66 -7.58 -13.80
CA PRO A 16 10.35 -9.01 -13.79
C PRO A 16 8.90 -9.25 -14.18
N GLN A 17 8.69 -10.14 -15.15
CA GLN A 17 7.36 -10.53 -15.59
C GLN A 17 6.85 -11.64 -14.68
N VAL A 18 5.69 -11.41 -14.07
CA VAL A 18 5.03 -12.42 -13.27
C VAL A 18 4.14 -13.28 -14.16
N THR A 19 4.28 -14.60 -14.04
CA THR A 19 3.39 -15.57 -14.72
C THR A 19 2.24 -16.00 -13.82
N GLN A 20 2.49 -16.10 -12.51
CA GLN A 20 1.51 -16.47 -11.51
C GLN A 20 1.62 -15.54 -10.30
N ILE A 21 0.48 -15.00 -9.89
CA ILE A 21 0.34 -14.26 -8.64
C ILE A 21 -0.84 -14.83 -7.89
N ASN A 22 -0.61 -15.13 -6.62
CA ASN A 22 -1.68 -15.53 -5.73
C ASN A 22 -2.55 -14.30 -5.40
N ASN A 23 -3.72 -14.18 -6.03
CA ASN A 23 -4.67 -13.13 -5.72
C ASN A 23 -5.69 -13.60 -4.66
N ASN A 24 -5.21 -14.07 -3.50
CA ASN A 24 -6.06 -14.59 -2.42
C ASN A 24 -6.72 -13.47 -1.60
N CYS A 25 -7.50 -12.60 -2.24
CA CYS A 25 -8.38 -11.68 -1.54
C CYS A 25 -9.78 -12.28 -1.47
N ARG A 26 -10.13 -12.87 -0.32
CA ARG A 26 -11.42 -13.56 -0.11
C ARG A 26 -12.43 -12.70 0.64
N ILE A 27 -12.45 -11.39 0.38
CA ILE A 27 -13.33 -10.48 1.11
C ILE A 27 -14.80 -10.89 0.97
N ASP A 28 -15.25 -11.32 -0.21
CA ASP A 28 -16.62 -11.87 -0.40
C ASP A 28 -16.94 -13.01 0.58
N TYR A 29 -16.02 -13.97 0.68
CA TYR A 29 -16.17 -15.12 1.58
C TYR A 29 -16.17 -14.69 3.05
N ILE A 30 -15.27 -13.78 3.43
CA ILE A 30 -15.15 -13.24 4.79
C ILE A 30 -16.46 -12.50 5.15
N MET A 31 -16.97 -11.65 4.26
CA MET A 31 -18.19 -10.89 4.48
C MET A 31 -19.40 -11.80 4.67
N ARG A 32 -19.52 -12.87 3.88
CA ARG A 32 -20.57 -13.88 4.07
C ARG A 32 -20.48 -14.51 5.47
N LYS A 33 -19.28 -14.95 5.88
CA LYS A 33 -19.08 -15.56 7.21
C LYS A 33 -19.32 -14.60 8.36
N PHE A 34 -18.90 -13.35 8.24
CA PHE A 34 -19.14 -12.33 9.26
C PHE A 34 -20.64 -12.04 9.38
N THR A 35 -21.36 -12.01 8.26
CA THR A 35 -22.82 -11.81 8.27
C THR A 35 -23.53 -13.00 8.94
N GLU A 36 -23.09 -14.24 8.68
CA GLU A 36 -23.66 -15.46 9.27
C GLU A 36 -23.35 -15.61 10.77
N TRP A 37 -22.09 -15.39 11.16
CA TRP A 37 -21.57 -15.79 12.47
C TRP A 37 -21.48 -14.64 13.47
N MET A 38 -21.25 -13.40 13.01
CA MET A 38 -20.91 -12.26 13.85
C MET A 38 -21.57 -10.95 13.35
N PRO A 39 -22.91 -10.91 13.21
CA PRO A 39 -23.59 -9.77 12.61
C PRO A 39 -23.48 -8.50 13.48
N LYS A 40 -23.39 -8.63 14.82
CA LYS A 40 -23.28 -7.48 15.73
C LYS A 40 -21.91 -6.82 15.61
N GLU A 41 -20.86 -7.62 15.60
CA GLU A 41 -19.47 -7.16 15.45
C GLU A 41 -19.26 -6.55 14.07
N LEU A 42 -19.87 -7.13 13.03
CA LEU A 42 -19.86 -6.56 11.68
C LEU A 42 -20.46 -5.14 11.65
N GLU A 43 -21.56 -4.88 12.36
CA GLU A 43 -22.15 -3.54 12.45
C GLU A 43 -21.23 -2.54 13.17
N VAL A 44 -20.44 -3.00 14.15
CA VAL A 44 -19.40 -2.17 14.78
C VAL A 44 -18.27 -1.88 13.79
N MET A 45 -17.75 -2.91 13.11
CA MET A 45 -16.67 -2.76 12.13
C MET A 45 -17.05 -1.86 10.95
N LYS A 46 -18.32 -1.87 10.52
CA LYS A 46 -18.81 -0.95 9.48
C LYS A 46 -18.75 0.52 9.88
N LYS A 47 -18.71 0.82 11.18
CA LYS A 47 -18.56 2.17 11.73
C LYS A 47 -17.11 2.54 12.02
N ASP A 48 -16.21 1.55 12.03
CA ASP A 48 -14.78 1.76 12.26
C ASP A 48 -14.16 2.57 11.11
N PRO A 49 -13.37 3.63 11.39
CA PRO A 49 -12.77 4.46 10.35
C PRO A 49 -11.88 3.71 9.35
N VAL A 50 -11.20 2.64 9.77
CA VAL A 50 -10.30 1.84 8.92
C VAL A 50 -11.13 0.83 8.13
N PHE A 51 -11.85 -0.04 8.83
CA PHE A 51 -12.53 -1.18 8.21
C PHE A 51 -13.70 -0.75 7.33
N SER A 52 -14.38 0.35 7.69
CA SER A 52 -15.45 0.91 6.85
C SER A 52 -14.96 1.25 5.45
N GLN A 53 -13.71 1.71 5.28
CA GLN A 53 -13.14 2.00 3.96
C GLN A 53 -12.89 0.72 3.17
N ILE A 54 -12.37 -0.33 3.81
CA ILE A 54 -12.17 -1.65 3.18
C ILE A 54 -13.50 -2.20 2.67
N PHE A 55 -14.57 -2.10 3.47
CA PHE A 55 -15.90 -2.54 3.05
C PHE A 55 -16.49 -1.68 1.93
N LYS A 56 -16.25 -0.36 1.93
CA LYS A 56 -16.67 0.53 0.83
C LYS A 56 -15.97 0.15 -0.47
N LEU A 57 -14.66 -0.09 -0.45
CA LEU A 57 -13.90 -0.54 -1.62
C LEU A 57 -14.52 -1.83 -2.19
N HIS A 58 -14.76 -2.80 -1.31
CA HIS A 58 -15.39 -4.06 -1.71
C HIS A 58 -16.79 -3.87 -2.30
N LYS A 59 -17.67 -3.11 -1.63
CA LYS A 59 -19.04 -2.82 -2.08
C LYS A 59 -19.06 -2.12 -3.44
N ASN A 60 -18.07 -1.28 -3.72
CA ASN A 60 -17.90 -0.59 -5.01
C ASN A 60 -17.25 -1.47 -6.10
N GLY A 61 -17.03 -2.77 -5.83
CA GLY A 61 -16.40 -3.69 -6.77
C GLY A 61 -14.89 -3.47 -6.94
N LEU A 62 -14.27 -2.63 -6.10
CA LEU A 62 -12.82 -2.41 -6.10
C LEU A 62 -12.17 -3.58 -5.39
N ARG A 63 -11.63 -4.49 -6.19
CA ARG A 63 -10.95 -5.70 -5.72
C ARG A 63 -9.47 -5.45 -5.55
N PHE A 64 -8.87 -6.13 -4.56
CA PHE A 64 -7.42 -6.22 -4.47
C PHE A 64 -6.87 -6.89 -5.73
N SER A 65 -5.86 -6.26 -6.34
CA SER A 65 -5.14 -6.79 -7.48
C SER A 65 -3.67 -6.89 -7.12
N ALA A 66 -3.25 -8.08 -6.70
CA ALA A 66 -1.84 -8.35 -6.43
C ALA A 66 -0.96 -8.11 -7.67
N ARG A 67 -1.50 -8.24 -8.89
CA ARG A 67 -0.78 -7.88 -10.14
C ARG A 67 -0.49 -6.39 -10.24
N VAL A 68 -1.42 -5.53 -9.83
CA VAL A 68 -1.21 -4.08 -9.83
C VAL A 68 -0.17 -3.70 -8.77
N VAL A 69 -0.29 -4.24 -7.55
CA VAL A 69 0.70 -4.01 -6.49
C VAL A 69 2.09 -4.45 -6.92
N HIS A 70 2.21 -5.65 -7.50
CA HIS A 70 3.47 -6.13 -8.07
C HIS A 70 4.02 -5.17 -9.13
N SER A 71 3.18 -4.67 -10.04
CA SER A 71 3.62 -3.69 -11.03
C SER A 71 4.14 -2.39 -10.42
N PHE A 72 3.63 -1.96 -9.26
CA PHE A 72 4.16 -0.79 -8.56
C PHE A 72 5.53 -1.09 -7.96
N LEU A 73 5.67 -2.24 -7.29
CA LEU A 73 6.95 -2.67 -6.68
C LEU A 73 8.05 -2.85 -7.72
N CYS A 74 7.76 -3.43 -8.88
CA CYS A 74 8.76 -3.58 -9.95
C CYS A 74 9.16 -2.26 -10.61
N ARG A 75 8.34 -1.21 -10.46
CA ARG A 75 8.61 0.12 -10.99
C ARG A 75 9.04 1.09 -9.89
N GLU A 76 9.46 0.55 -8.75
CA GLU A 76 9.90 1.32 -7.60
C GLU A 76 11.16 2.13 -7.91
N LEU A 77 11.20 3.32 -7.32
CA LEU A 77 12.28 4.28 -7.39
C LEU A 77 12.99 4.29 -6.04
N VAL A 78 14.31 4.11 -6.07
CA VAL A 78 15.18 4.10 -4.90
C VAL A 78 15.10 5.46 -4.21
N THR A 79 14.83 5.45 -2.91
CA THR A 79 14.76 6.65 -2.06
C THR A 79 15.46 6.39 -0.74
N TYR A 80 16.03 7.44 -0.14
CA TYR A 80 16.62 7.40 1.21
C TYR A 80 15.58 7.73 2.30
N LYS A 81 14.34 8.04 1.92
CA LYS A 81 13.28 8.41 2.85
C LYS A 81 12.53 7.18 3.33
N LEU A 82 12.71 6.85 4.61
CA LEU A 82 12.22 5.61 5.24
C LEU A 82 10.71 5.34 5.08
N HIS A 83 9.88 6.39 5.06
CA HIS A 83 8.43 6.23 5.03
C HIS A 83 7.78 6.74 3.75
N GLU A 84 8.53 6.75 2.65
CA GLU A 84 8.00 7.05 1.33
C GLU A 84 8.31 5.88 0.39
N LEU A 85 7.27 5.36 -0.26
CA LEU A 85 7.40 4.48 -1.42
C LEU A 85 7.22 5.34 -2.67
N TRP A 86 8.15 5.21 -3.61
CA TRP A 86 8.09 5.91 -4.90
C TRP A 86 8.07 4.89 -6.02
N PHE A 87 7.21 5.07 -7.02
CA PHE A 87 7.17 4.19 -8.19
C PHE A 87 6.70 4.93 -9.43
N VAL A 88 7.07 4.43 -10.62
CA VAL A 88 6.64 5.02 -11.89
C VAL A 88 5.27 4.51 -12.29
N PHE A 89 4.31 5.43 -12.43
CA PHE A 89 2.99 5.17 -12.98
C PHE A 89 2.69 6.17 -14.11
N ALA A 90 2.24 5.67 -15.27
CA ALA A 90 1.98 6.49 -16.46
C ALA A 90 3.15 7.45 -16.81
N ARG A 91 4.39 6.95 -16.74
CA ARG A 91 5.65 7.71 -16.97
C ARG A 91 5.90 8.86 -15.98
N ARG A 92 5.16 8.92 -14.87
CA ARG A 92 5.35 9.91 -13.81
C ARG A 92 5.74 9.22 -12.50
N PRO A 93 6.62 9.82 -11.69
CA PRO A 93 6.86 9.34 -10.34
C PRO A 93 5.61 9.59 -9.49
N LEU A 94 5.13 8.55 -8.82
CA LEU A 94 4.06 8.61 -7.83
C LEU A 94 4.64 8.27 -6.47
N ARG A 95 4.19 9.00 -5.45
CA ARG A 95 4.61 8.87 -4.06
C ARG A 95 3.46 8.33 -3.23
N PHE A 96 3.76 7.38 -2.37
CA PHE A 96 2.89 6.92 -1.29
C PHE A 96 3.67 7.01 0.03
N SER A 97 3.19 7.77 1.01
CA SER A 97 3.85 7.92 2.31
C SER A 97 2.89 7.71 3.48
N LEU A 98 3.38 7.97 4.69
CA LEU A 98 2.56 8.05 5.89
C LEU A 98 1.35 8.99 5.75
N GLN A 99 1.42 9.99 4.89
CA GLN A 99 0.30 10.90 4.66
C GLN A 99 -0.87 10.16 4.00
N GLU A 100 -0.63 9.46 2.89
CA GLU A 100 -1.64 8.66 2.22
C GLU A 100 -2.09 7.48 3.08
N PHE A 101 -1.16 6.86 3.81
CA PHE A 101 -1.49 5.79 4.76
C PHE A 101 -2.45 6.28 5.86
N HIS A 102 -2.15 7.43 6.48
CA HIS A 102 -3.02 8.06 7.48
C HIS A 102 -4.36 8.45 6.87
N ALA A 103 -4.38 9.01 5.66
CA ALA A 103 -5.63 9.38 4.99
C ALA A 103 -6.56 8.18 4.75
N VAL A 104 -5.99 7.00 4.48
CA VAL A 104 -6.76 5.77 4.23
C VAL A 104 -7.16 5.06 5.53
N THR A 105 -6.24 4.97 6.50
CA THR A 105 -6.45 4.17 7.72
C THR A 105 -6.94 4.99 8.91
N GLY A 106 -6.64 6.28 8.97
CA GLY A 106 -6.88 7.10 10.16
C GLY A 106 -5.95 6.78 11.34
N PHE A 107 -5.00 5.87 11.19
CA PHE A 107 -4.04 5.56 12.25
C PHE A 107 -3.07 6.71 12.47
N GLU A 108 -2.75 6.99 13.73
CA GLU A 108 -1.72 7.97 14.07
C GLU A 108 -0.36 7.49 13.56
N CYS A 109 0.19 8.20 12.58
CA CYS A 109 1.54 7.96 12.10
C CYS A 109 2.50 8.89 12.84
N ASN A 110 3.31 8.34 13.74
CA ASN A 110 4.38 9.10 14.37
C ASN A 110 5.48 9.38 13.34
N THR A 111 5.57 10.60 12.85
CA THR A 111 6.62 11.05 11.91
C THR A 111 7.89 11.52 12.62
N ARG A 112 7.94 11.49 13.96
CA ARG A 112 9.15 11.83 14.73
C ARG A 112 10.14 10.68 14.59
N ILE A 113 10.90 10.71 13.52
CA ILE A 113 12.09 9.88 13.35
C ILE A 113 13.00 10.15 14.56
N SER A 114 13.26 9.12 15.36
CA SER A 114 14.37 9.13 16.31
C SER A 114 15.65 9.22 15.49
N LEU A 115 16.32 10.38 15.50
CA LEU A 115 17.63 10.58 14.87
C LEU A 115 18.71 9.58 15.34
N LYS A 116 18.42 8.77 16.37
CA LYS A 116 19.36 7.79 16.93
C LYS A 116 19.58 6.58 16.01
N GLU A 117 18.59 6.18 15.20
CA GLU A 117 18.69 4.95 14.38
C GLU A 117 19.59 5.11 13.13
N PHE A 118 19.88 6.35 12.70
CA PHE A 118 20.77 6.60 11.56
C PHE A 118 22.27 6.56 11.92
N VAL A 119 22.62 6.75 13.19
CA VAL A 119 24.02 6.82 13.64
C VAL A 119 24.61 5.43 13.86
N GLU A 120 23.79 4.42 14.18
CA GLU A 120 24.27 3.07 14.48
C GLU A 120 24.50 2.19 13.25
N SER A 121 23.94 2.52 12.08
CA SER A 121 24.15 1.77 10.84
C SER A 121 25.33 2.26 9.98
N SER A 122 26.09 3.25 10.47
CA SER A 122 27.24 3.85 9.77
C SER A 122 28.57 3.68 10.52
N ASN A 123 28.59 2.84 11.56
CA ASN A 123 29.80 2.46 12.31
C ASN A 123 30.16 1.00 12.08
#